data_AF-A0A9D8QLQ8-F1
#
_entry.id   AF-A0A9D8QLQ8-F1
#
_cell.length_a   1.000
_cell.length_b   1.000
_cell.length_c   1.000
_cell.angle_alpha   90.00
_cell.angle_beta   90.00
_cell.angle_gamma   90.00
#
_symmetry.space_group_name_H-M   'P 1'
#
loop_
_entity.id
_entity.type
_entity.pdbx_description
1 polymer ?
#
loop_
_entity_poly.entity_id
_entity_poly.type
_entity_poly.pdbx_seq_one_letter_code
_entity_poly.pdbx_strand_id
1 'polypeptide(L)'
;MNLYFLFLIIALILTVLSKVFQFVFHSKIGDFIVIPAAISFVLAVLFSINKFNILFETDRHDAIIIALWACLAIVMFQLALMLLIGYHNKWGFGFIALFIICLGIFLFKMAGMLK
;
A
#
# COMPACT_ATOMS: atom_id res chain seq x y z
N MET A 1 -6.57 -10.57 -20.06
CA MET A 1 -6.51 -9.13 -19.67
C MET A 1 -5.70 -9.07 -18.38
N ASN A 2 -4.49 -8.50 -18.40
CA ASN A 2 -3.54 -8.58 -17.28
C ASN A 2 -4.17 -8.04 -15.99
N LEU A 3 -4.30 -8.87 -14.94
CA LEU A 3 -4.88 -8.50 -13.63
C LEU A 3 -4.27 -7.18 -13.08
N TYR A 4 -3.02 -6.90 -13.44
CA TYR A 4 -2.27 -5.69 -13.10
C TYR A 4 -3.00 -4.42 -13.56
N PHE A 5 -3.49 -4.42 -14.80
CA PHE A 5 -4.17 -3.28 -15.38
C PHE A 5 -5.51 -3.02 -14.68
N LEU A 6 -6.19 -4.08 -14.25
CA LEU A 6 -7.46 -4.00 -13.54
C LEU A 6 -7.27 -3.43 -12.12
N PHE A 7 -6.28 -3.92 -11.36
CA PHE A 7 -5.94 -3.36 -10.06
C PHE A 7 -5.44 -1.92 -10.15
N LEU A 8 -4.66 -1.58 -11.17
CA LEU A 8 -4.13 -0.24 -11.38
C LEU A 8 -5.25 0.76 -11.72
N ILE A 9 -6.19 0.39 -12.60
CA ILE A 9 -7.35 1.21 -12.91
C ILE A 9 -8.22 1.43 -11.66
N ILE A 10 -8.49 0.38 -10.88
CA ILE A 10 -9.26 0.49 -9.63
C ILE A 10 -8.54 1.41 -8.64
N ALA A 11 -7.24 1.23 -8.45
CA ALA A 11 -6.44 2.07 -7.57
C ALA A 11 -6.44 3.54 -8.00
N LEU A 12 -6.33 3.81 -9.30
CA LEU A 12 -6.35 5.15 -9.84
C LEU A 12 -7.71 5.82 -9.64
N ILE A 13 -8.80 5.09 -9.93
CA ILE A 13 -10.17 5.56 -9.73
C ILE A 13 -10.43 5.85 -8.24
N LEU A 14 -10.06 4.94 -7.33
CA LEU A 14 -10.22 5.15 -5.89
C LEU A 14 -9.39 6.34 -5.38
N THR A 15 -8.19 6.54 -5.92
CA THR A 15 -7.33 7.68 -5.55
C THR A 15 -7.94 9.00 -6.00
N VAL A 16 -8.48 9.06 -7.21
CA VAL A 16 -9.19 10.24 -7.74
C VAL A 16 -10.44 10.51 -6.90
N LEU A 17 -11.25 9.48 -6.62
CA LEU A 17 -12.44 9.59 -5.76
C LEU A 17 -12.08 10.08 -4.36
N SER A 18 -11.02 9.55 -3.75
CA SER A 18 -10.57 9.96 -2.41
C SER A 18 -10.15 11.44 -2.38
N LYS A 19 -9.39 11.91 -3.38
CA LYS A 19 -9.04 13.33 -3.50
C LYS A 19 -10.25 14.23 -3.74
N VAL A 20 -11.20 13.79 -4.58
CA VAL A 20 -12.45 14.53 -4.79
C VAL A 20 -13.25 14.62 -3.49
N PHE A 21 -13.35 13.55 -2.72
CA PHE A 21 -14.02 13.56 -1.42
C PHE A 21 -13.32 14.43 -0.37
N GLN A 22 -11.99 14.43 -0.33
CA GLN A 22 -11.22 15.31 0.56
C GLN A 22 -11.36 16.79 0.19
N PHE A 23 -11.17 17.15 -1.09
CA PHE A 23 -11.14 18.54 -1.53
C PHE A 23 -12.53 19.16 -1.70
N VAL A 24 -13.48 18.41 -2.26
CA VAL A 24 -14.82 18.94 -2.59
C VAL A 24 -15.75 18.83 -1.39
N PHE A 25 -15.73 17.71 -0.67
CA PHE A 25 -16.69 17.45 0.41
C PHE A 25 -16.16 17.74 1.81
N HIS A 26 -14.86 18.11 1.97
CA HIS A 26 -14.22 18.37 3.28
C HIS A 26 -14.50 17.28 4.32
N SER A 27 -14.78 16.06 3.87
CA SER A 27 -15.27 14.99 4.73
C SER A 27 -14.11 14.10 5.14
N LYS A 28 -13.99 13.85 6.46
CA LYS A 28 -13.00 12.93 7.05
C LYS A 28 -13.08 11.50 6.49
N ILE A 29 -14.17 11.17 5.78
CA ILE A 29 -14.36 9.91 5.07
C ILE A 29 -13.40 9.79 3.88
N GLY A 30 -13.03 10.91 3.26
CA GLY A 30 -12.06 10.94 2.15
C GLY A 30 -10.70 10.36 2.54
N ASP A 31 -10.24 10.66 3.77
CA ASP A 31 -8.99 10.12 4.34
C ASP A 31 -9.03 8.61 4.53
N PHE A 32 -10.20 8.06 4.93
CA PHE A 32 -10.37 6.63 5.11
C PHE A 32 -10.36 5.86 3.79
N ILE A 33 -10.82 6.47 2.69
CA ILE A 33 -10.84 5.87 1.35
C ILE A 33 -9.42 5.78 0.75
N VAL A 34 -8.46 6.61 1.20
CA VAL A 34 -7.06 6.53 0.78
C VAL A 34 -6.45 5.17 1.13
N ILE A 35 -6.85 4.57 2.26
CA ILE A 35 -6.29 3.31 2.75
C ILE A 35 -6.57 2.14 1.80
N PRO A 36 -7.84 1.80 1.45
CA PRO A 36 -8.12 0.75 0.48
C PRO A 36 -7.58 1.08 -0.91
N ALA A 37 -7.53 2.36 -1.32
CA ALA A 37 -6.91 2.78 -2.57
C ALA A 37 -5.42 2.42 -2.62
N ALA A 38 -4.70 2.70 -1.53
CA ALA A 38 -3.28 2.44 -1.43
C ALA A 38 -2.98 0.93 -1.37
N ILE A 39 -3.82 0.14 -0.67
CA ILE A 39 -3.72 -1.33 -0.67
C ILE A 39 -3.88 -1.88 -2.09
N SER A 40 -4.91 -1.44 -2.83
CA SER A 40 -5.13 -1.87 -4.22
C SER A 40 -3.99 -1.46 -5.13
N PHE A 41 -3.40 -0.28 -4.94
CA PHE A 41 -2.24 0.17 -5.70
C PHE A 41 -1.02 -0.72 -5.48
N VAL A 42 -0.74 -1.06 -4.23
CA VAL A 42 0.37 -1.94 -3.85
C VAL A 42 0.21 -3.32 -4.46
N LEU A 43 -0.98 -3.91 -4.34
CA LEU A 43 -1.29 -5.18 -5.01
C LEU A 43 -1.08 -5.08 -6.52
N ALA A 44 -1.52 -4.00 -7.17
CA ALA A 44 -1.28 -3.78 -8.60
C ALA A 44 0.22 -3.80 -8.96
N VAL A 45 1.03 -3.11 -8.16
CA VAL A 45 2.49 -3.03 -8.36
C VAL A 45 3.17 -4.38 -8.12
N LEU A 46 2.84 -5.08 -7.03
CA LEU A 46 3.41 -6.41 -6.76
C LEU A 46 3.09 -7.37 -7.90
N PHE A 47 1.83 -7.44 -8.31
CA PHE A 47 1.41 -8.31 -9.37
C PHE A 47 2.08 -7.88 -10.71
N SER A 48 2.29 -6.58 -10.98
CA SER A 48 3.04 -6.12 -12.15
C SER A 48 4.48 -6.64 -12.24
N ILE A 49 5.07 -7.13 -11.15
CA ILE A 49 6.43 -7.68 -11.13
C ILE A 49 6.36 -9.16 -11.52
N ASN A 50 6.94 -9.51 -12.67
CA ASN A 50 6.90 -10.88 -13.19
C ASN A 50 7.49 -11.91 -12.21
N LYS A 51 8.54 -11.56 -11.46
CA LYS A 51 9.10 -12.41 -10.38
C LYS A 51 8.09 -12.71 -9.27
N PHE A 52 7.30 -11.72 -8.87
CA PHE A 52 6.27 -11.93 -7.86
C PHE A 52 5.16 -12.84 -8.38
N ASN A 53 4.77 -12.70 -9.66
CA ASN A 53 3.78 -13.58 -10.26
C ASN A 53 4.29 -15.04 -10.36
N ILE A 54 5.56 -15.23 -10.74
CA ILE A 54 6.21 -16.55 -10.72
C ILE A 54 6.25 -17.13 -9.29
N LEU A 55 6.60 -16.31 -8.30
CA LEU A 55 6.56 -16.75 -6.89
C LEU A 55 5.13 -17.08 -6.45
N PHE A 56 4.13 -16.31 -6.88
CA PHE A 56 2.73 -16.57 -6.55
C PHE A 56 2.23 -17.89 -7.13
N GLU A 57 2.74 -18.32 -8.28
CA GLU A 57 2.42 -19.63 -8.85
C GLU A 57 3.22 -20.77 -8.19
N THR A 58 4.47 -20.53 -7.78
CA THR A 58 5.37 -21.55 -7.25
C THR A 58 5.20 -21.77 -5.75
N ASP A 59 5.12 -20.68 -4.97
CA ASP A 59 5.03 -20.69 -3.51
C ASP A 59 4.10 -19.59 -2.99
N ARG A 60 2.79 -19.90 -3.04
CA ARG A 60 1.72 -18.97 -2.66
C ARG A 60 1.86 -18.43 -1.24
N HIS A 61 2.37 -19.22 -0.31
CA HIS A 61 2.47 -18.80 1.09
C HIS A 61 3.44 -17.64 1.25
N ASP A 62 4.64 -17.75 0.67
CA ASP A 62 5.63 -16.67 0.76
C ASP A 62 5.20 -15.43 -0.04
N ALA A 63 4.56 -15.62 -1.19
CA ALA A 63 4.01 -14.51 -1.97
C ALA A 63 2.94 -13.72 -1.19
N ILE A 64 2.04 -14.43 -0.47
CA ILE A 64 1.04 -13.79 0.39
C ILE A 64 1.71 -13.05 1.56
N ILE A 65 2.73 -13.63 2.19
CA ILE A 65 3.48 -12.97 3.27
C ILE A 65 4.12 -11.67 2.76
N ILE A 66 4.75 -11.71 1.60
CA ILE A 66 5.36 -10.53 0.98
C ILE A 66 4.31 -9.46 0.66
N ALA A 67 3.17 -9.84 0.09
CA ALA A 67 2.07 -8.93 -0.18
C ALA A 67 1.51 -8.31 1.12
N LEU A 68 1.40 -9.10 2.19
CA LEU A 68 0.91 -8.64 3.48
C LEU A 68 1.86 -7.62 4.10
N TRP A 69 3.17 -7.85 4.06
CA TRP A 69 4.17 -6.88 4.53
C TRP A 69 4.15 -5.58 3.72
N ALA A 70 3.98 -5.66 2.40
CA ALA A 70 3.87 -4.49 1.54
C ALA A 70 2.62 -3.67 1.86
N CYS A 71 1.46 -4.33 1.98
CA CYS A 71 0.22 -3.70 2.35
C CYS A 71 0.31 -3.07 3.76
N LEU A 72 0.88 -3.78 4.73
CA LEU A 72 1.07 -3.26 6.08
C LEU A 72 1.95 -2.01 6.09
N ALA A 73 3.05 -2.00 5.34
CA ALA A 73 3.93 -0.84 5.21
C ALA A 73 3.15 0.37 4.66
N ILE A 74 2.44 0.21 3.55
CA ILE A 74 1.68 1.31 2.97
C ILE A 74 0.56 1.80 3.90
N VAL A 75 -0.14 0.92 4.60
CA VAL A 75 -1.16 1.32 5.59
C VAL A 75 -0.54 2.13 6.71
N MET A 76 0.61 1.71 7.24
CA MET A 76 1.32 2.46 8.29
C MET A 76 1.80 3.82 7.79
N PHE A 77 2.25 3.91 6.54
CA PHE A 77 2.62 5.18 5.91
C PHE A 77 1.41 6.12 5.78
N GLN A 78 0.26 5.60 5.36
CA GLN A 78 -0.97 6.40 5.21
C GLN A 78 -1.53 6.86 6.53
N LEU A 79 -1.48 6.02 7.57
CA LEU A 79 -1.84 6.41 8.94
C LEU A 79 -0.88 7.46 9.50
N ALA A 80 0.43 7.31 9.25
CA ALA A 80 1.42 8.31 9.64
C ALA A 80 1.13 9.67 9.00
N LEU A 81 0.89 9.72 7.69
CA LEU A 81 0.56 10.95 6.98
C LEU A 81 -0.72 11.58 7.51
N MET A 82 -1.76 10.78 7.74
CA MET A 82 -3.04 11.27 8.27
C MET A 82 -2.88 11.89 9.68
N LEU A 83 -2.08 11.29 10.55
CA LEU A 83 -1.85 11.80 11.91
C LEU A 83 -0.93 13.02 11.95
N LEU A 84 0.11 13.02 11.11
CA LEU A 84 1.14 14.06 11.10
C LEU A 84 0.62 15.34 10.41
N ILE A 85 -0.05 15.19 9.27
CA ILE A 85 -0.56 16.30 8.45
C ILE A 85 -1.98 16.68 8.87
N GLY A 86 -2.85 15.70 9.12
CA GLY A 86 -4.27 15.96 9.41
C GLY A 86 -4.56 16.41 10.85
N TYR A 87 -3.82 15.88 11.83
CA TYR A 87 -4.05 16.17 13.26
C TYR A 87 -2.88 16.90 13.94
N HIS A 88 -1.80 17.24 13.23
CA HIS A 88 -0.57 17.82 13.79
C HIS A 88 -0.04 17.08 15.04
N ASN A 89 -0.29 15.76 15.09
CA ASN A 89 0.01 14.97 16.27
C ASN A 89 1.39 14.31 16.13
N LYS A 90 2.27 14.53 17.11
CA LYS A 90 3.64 13.96 17.15
C LYS A 90 3.64 12.43 17.18
N TRP A 91 2.53 11.80 17.57
CA TRP A 91 2.34 10.35 17.48
C TRP A 91 2.47 9.80 16.05
N GLY A 92 2.25 10.62 15.02
CA GLY A 92 2.49 10.25 13.62
C GLY A 92 3.93 9.80 13.35
N PHE A 93 4.93 10.33 14.07
CA PHE A 93 6.33 9.90 13.94
C PHE A 93 6.54 8.43 14.35
N GLY A 94 5.77 7.91 15.31
CA GLY A 94 5.84 6.49 15.71
C GLY A 94 5.42 5.57 14.57
N PHE A 95 4.38 5.96 13.81
CA PHE A 95 3.93 5.23 12.63
C PHE A 95 4.93 5.30 11.47
N ILE A 96 5.69 6.39 11.34
CA ILE A 96 6.81 6.48 10.37
C ILE A 96 7.91 5.47 10.70
N ALA A 97 8.28 5.33 11.98
CA ALA A 97 9.24 4.32 12.39
C ALA A 97 8.75 2.90 12.08
N LEU A 98 7.48 2.60 12.37
CA LEU A 98 6.85 1.32 12.00
C LEU A 98 6.85 1.09 10.48
N PHE A 99 6.56 2.13 9.69
CA PHE A 99 6.63 2.07 8.24
C PHE A 99 8.02 1.69 7.74
N ILE A 100 9.08 2.35 8.25
CA ILE A 100 10.47 2.06 7.86
C ILE A 100 10.85 0.61 8.19
N ILE A 101 10.43 0.10 9.36
CA ILE A 101 10.67 -1.29 9.75
C ILE A 101 9.96 -2.27 8.80
N CYS A 102 8.68 -2.03 8.52
CA CYS A 102 7.90 -2.89 7.61
C CYS A 102 8.45 -2.86 6.18
N LEU A 103 8.85 -1.67 5.70
CA LEU A 103 9.47 -1.49 4.39
C LEU A 103 10.81 -2.23 4.32
N GLY A 104 11.63 -2.16 5.37
CA GLY A 104 12.90 -2.87 5.46
C GLY A 104 12.73 -4.38 5.38
N ILE A 105 11.76 -4.93 6.13
CA ILE A 105 11.44 -6.37 6.09
C ILE A 105 10.96 -6.78 4.69
N PHE A 106 10.10 -5.98 4.08
CA PHE A 106 9.61 -6.21 2.71
C PHE A 106 10.76 -6.21 1.68
N LEU A 107 11.63 -5.21 1.71
CA LEU A 107 12.79 -5.12 0.81
C LEU A 107 13.77 -6.27 1.03
N PHE A 108 14.00 -6.68 2.28
CA PHE A 108 14.86 -7.82 2.59
C PHE A 108 14.32 -9.13 2.04
N LYS A 109 13.02 -9.43 2.25
CA LYS A 109 12.37 -10.60 1.65
C LYS A 109 12.36 -10.54 0.12
N MET A 110 12.16 -9.36 -0.45
CA MET A 110 12.19 -9.18 -1.90
C MET A 110 13.59 -9.37 -2.50
N ALA A 111 14.63 -8.85 -1.85
CA ALA A 111 16.01 -9.08 -2.24
C ALA A 111 16.41 -10.56 -2.11
N GLY A 112 15.84 -11.28 -1.15
CA GLY A 112 15.96 -12.73 -1.03
C GLY A 112 15.41 -13.49 -2.25
N MET A 113 14.30 -13.04 -2.85
CA MET A 113 13.77 -13.61 -4.10
C MET A 113 14.61 -13.30 -5.34
N LEU A 114 15.58 -12.38 -5.25
CA LEU A 114 16.41 -11.95 -6.38
C LEU A 114 17.72 -12.76 -6.51
N LYS A 115 18.09 -13.54 -5.50
CA LYS A 115 19.20 -14.49 -5.53
C LYS A 115 18.76 -15.84 -6.07
#